data_AF-A0AAV4R6Z1-F1
#
_entry.id   AF-A0AAV4R6Z1-F1
#
_cell.length_a   1.000
_cell.length_b   1.000
_cell.length_c   1.000
_cell.angle_alpha   90.00
_cell.angle_beta   90.00
_cell.angle_gamma   90.00
#
_symmetry.space_group_name_H-M   'P 1'
#
loop_
_entity.id
_entity.type
_entity.pdbx_description
1 polymer ?
#
loop_
_entity_poly.entity_id
_entity_poly.type
_entity_poly.pdbx_seq_one_letter_code
_entity_poly.pdbx_strand_id
1 'polypeptide(L)'
;MLIVILLSCFALVPSNGINNAKSYKFGYAIKDKYSEQHREEHSTGAGGVKGSYGYIDAKGVYRKVDYVADKDGFRAKIKTNEPGTANQDPADVKVHKNKKDNYKKCRI
;
A
#
# COMPACT_ATOMS: atom_id res chain seq x y z
N MET A 1 33.48 3.64 -52.79
CA MET A 1 32.72 4.87 -52.47
C MET A 1 31.60 4.48 -51.52
N LEU A 2 31.81 4.64 -50.21
CA LEU A 2 31.35 5.78 -49.39
C LEU A 2 29.96 5.46 -48.77
N ILE A 3 29.90 4.70 -47.65
CA ILE A 3 29.61 5.14 -46.26
C ILE A 3 28.39 6.06 -46.13
N VAL A 4 27.30 5.59 -45.49
CA VAL A 4 26.58 6.29 -44.38
C VAL A 4 25.77 5.23 -43.57
N ILE A 5 26.39 4.54 -42.60
CA ILE A 5 26.18 4.66 -41.14
C ILE A 5 24.70 4.64 -40.70
N LEU A 6 24.28 3.44 -40.23
CA LEU A 6 23.20 3.24 -39.28
C LEU A 6 23.41 4.12 -38.05
N LEU A 7 22.48 5.03 -37.77
CA LEU A 7 22.31 5.54 -36.42
C LEU A 7 20.83 5.81 -36.17
N SER A 8 20.17 4.77 -35.67
CA SER A 8 18.91 4.86 -34.94
C SER A 8 19.07 5.95 -33.87
N CYS A 9 18.46 7.10 -34.11
CA CYS A 9 18.30 8.12 -33.09
C CYS A 9 17.17 7.66 -32.14
N PHE A 10 17.41 6.55 -31.42
CA PHE A 10 16.83 6.41 -30.10
C PHE A 10 17.49 7.51 -29.28
N ALA A 11 16.81 8.64 -29.16
CA ALA A 11 17.14 9.63 -28.16
C ALA A 11 17.03 8.93 -26.80
N LEU A 12 18.16 8.40 -26.32
CA LEU A 12 18.39 8.18 -24.90
C LEU A 12 18.39 9.57 -24.29
N VAL A 13 17.19 10.07 -23.96
CA VAL A 13 17.06 11.13 -22.97
C VAL A 13 17.62 10.52 -21.70
N PRO A 14 18.77 10.98 -21.17
CA PRO A 14 19.14 10.61 -19.83
C PRO A 14 18.07 11.21 -18.93
N SER A 15 17.15 10.37 -18.43
CA SER A 15 16.32 10.71 -17.29
C SER A 15 17.24 10.80 -16.08
N ASN A 16 18.01 11.88 -16.00
CA ASN A 16 18.63 12.33 -14.77
C ASN A 16 17.53 12.96 -13.92
N GLY A 17 16.49 12.18 -13.62
CA GLY A 17 15.58 12.47 -12.55
C GLY A 17 16.37 12.29 -11.27
N ILE A 18 17.05 13.36 -10.83
CA ILE A 18 17.42 13.47 -9.42
C ILE A 18 16.09 13.53 -8.69
N ASN A 19 15.57 12.35 -8.34
CA ASN A 19 14.46 12.20 -7.41
C ASN A 19 14.96 12.75 -6.08
N ASN A 20 14.88 14.07 -5.90
CA ASN A 20 14.93 14.70 -4.58
C ASN A 20 13.61 14.39 -3.85
N ALA A 21 13.24 13.10 -3.80
CA ALA A 21 12.17 12.68 -2.92
C ALA A 21 12.67 13.01 -1.51
N LYS A 22 12.00 13.95 -0.87
CA LYS A 22 12.37 14.37 0.47
C LYS A 22 11.93 13.29 1.45
N SER A 23 12.82 12.88 2.35
CA SER A 23 12.44 11.99 3.44
C SER A 23 11.35 12.63 4.28
N TYR A 24 10.34 11.85 4.63
CA TYR A 24 9.26 12.27 5.50
C TYR A 24 8.79 11.10 6.37
N LYS A 25 8.13 11.45 7.47
CA LYS A 25 7.41 10.52 8.32
C LYS A 25 6.21 11.23 8.91
N PHE A 26 5.04 10.61 8.82
CA PHE A 26 3.84 11.12 9.46
C PHE A 26 2.98 9.96 9.94
N GLY A 27 2.04 10.27 10.83
CA GLY A 27 1.05 9.31 11.28
C GLY A 27 0.07 9.91 12.27
N TYR A 28 -1.01 9.19 12.53
CA TYR A 28 -1.99 9.50 13.55
C TYR A 28 -2.57 8.21 14.13
N ALA A 29 -3.13 8.32 15.33
CA ALA A 29 -3.93 7.28 15.96
C ALA A 29 -5.13 7.95 16.65
N ILE A 30 -6.33 7.44 16.38
CA ILE A 30 -7.60 7.88 16.97
C ILE A 30 -8.19 6.68 17.69
N LYS A 31 -8.58 6.87 18.95
CA LYS A 31 -9.18 5.83 19.78
C LYS A 31 -10.36 6.39 20.53
N ASP A 32 -11.52 5.83 20.24
CA ASP A 32 -12.78 6.13 20.91
C ASP A 32 -13.19 4.94 21.79
N LYS A 33 -14.34 5.05 22.46
CA LYS A 33 -14.87 4.00 23.34
C LYS A 33 -15.09 2.64 22.63
N TYR A 34 -15.38 2.67 21.33
CA TYR A 34 -15.77 1.49 20.57
C TYR A 34 -14.98 1.29 19.27
N SER A 35 -14.08 2.21 18.92
CA SER A 35 -13.38 2.16 17.64
C SER A 35 -11.96 2.68 17.75
N GLU A 36 -11.11 2.18 16.85
CA GLU A 36 -9.71 2.60 16.73
C GLU A 36 -9.40 2.80 15.24
N GLN A 37 -8.64 3.83 14.91
CA GLN A 37 -8.11 4.06 13.57
C GLN A 37 -6.67 4.54 13.67
N HIS A 38 -5.82 4.12 12.74
CA HIS A 38 -4.44 4.58 12.67
C HIS A 38 -3.95 4.65 11.24
N ARG A 39 -2.94 5.50 11.04
CA ARG A 39 -2.10 5.50 9.84
C ARG A 39 -0.69 5.90 10.23
N GLU A 40 0.27 5.26 9.60
CA GLU A 40 1.67 5.68 9.62
C GLU A 40 2.27 5.48 8.23
N GLU A 41 3.13 6.41 7.82
CA GLU A 41 3.80 6.35 6.53
C GLU A 41 5.16 7.03 6.64
N HIS A 42 6.15 6.49 5.96
CA HIS A 42 7.47 7.09 5.85
C HIS A 42 8.09 6.84 4.48
N SER A 43 8.94 7.78 4.08
CA SER A 43 9.82 7.67 2.92
C SER A 43 11.25 7.99 3.34
N THR A 44 12.21 7.22 2.83
CA THR A 44 13.65 7.46 3.03
C THR A 44 14.23 8.43 1.99
N GLY A 45 13.39 8.98 1.12
CA GLY A 45 13.82 9.88 0.05
C GLY A 45 14.53 9.20 -1.13
N ALA A 46 14.80 7.89 -1.04
CA ALA A 46 15.36 7.08 -2.12
C ALA A 46 14.27 6.51 -3.06
N GLY A 47 13.11 7.17 -3.16
CA GLY A 47 12.00 6.76 -4.03
C GLY A 47 11.10 5.62 -3.49
N GLY A 48 11.29 5.20 -2.23
CA GLY A 48 10.44 4.22 -1.57
C GLY A 48 9.52 4.84 -0.53
N VAL A 49 8.27 4.38 -0.46
CA VAL A 49 7.29 4.69 0.58
C VAL A 49 6.87 3.39 1.25
N LYS A 50 6.83 3.38 2.58
CA LYS A 50 6.30 2.27 3.38
C LYS A 50 5.33 2.81 4.42
N GLY A 51 4.25 2.08 4.65
CA GLY A 51 3.31 2.48 5.69
C GLY A 51 2.32 1.41 6.04
N SER A 52 1.51 1.73 7.03
CA SER A 52 0.35 0.94 7.41
C SER A 52 -0.84 1.84 7.72
N TYR A 53 -2.04 1.34 7.48
CA TYR A 53 -3.26 1.95 8.01
C TYR A 53 -4.23 0.87 8.43
N GLY A 54 -5.14 1.21 9.34
CA GLY A 54 -6.15 0.27 9.76
C GLY A 54 -7.20 0.87 10.67
N TYR A 55 -8.25 0.09 10.87
CA TYR A 55 -9.32 0.42 11.80
C TYR A 55 -9.90 -0.82 12.46
N ILE A 56 -10.59 -0.60 13.58
CA ILE A 56 -11.52 -1.52 14.23
C ILE A 56 -12.80 -0.73 14.53
N ASP A 57 -13.96 -1.26 14.15
CA ASP A 57 -15.26 -0.66 14.45
C ASP A 57 -15.91 -1.24 15.72
N ALA A 58 -17.04 -0.66 16.13
CA ALA A 58 -17.78 -1.08 17.32
C ALA A 58 -18.30 -2.53 17.28
N LYS A 59 -18.36 -3.14 16.09
CA LYS A 59 -18.77 -4.53 15.89
C LYS A 59 -17.57 -5.49 15.85
N GLY A 60 -16.35 -4.98 16.04
CA GLY A 60 -15.12 -5.74 15.93
C GLY A 60 -14.72 -6.05 14.49
N VAL A 61 -15.32 -5.38 13.50
CA VAL A 61 -14.88 -5.45 12.11
C VAL A 61 -13.59 -4.65 11.98
N TYR A 62 -12.57 -5.24 11.35
CA TYR A 62 -11.29 -4.60 11.18
C TYR A 62 -10.74 -4.76 9.78
N ARG A 63 -9.86 -3.81 9.44
CA ARG A 63 -8.93 -3.91 8.33
C ARG A 63 -7.59 -3.38 8.79
N LYS A 64 -6.52 -4.09 8.47
CA LYS A 64 -5.15 -3.61 8.52
C LYS A 64 -4.51 -3.79 7.15
N VAL A 65 -3.87 -2.74 6.65
CA VAL A 65 -3.16 -2.76 5.37
C VAL A 65 -1.73 -2.34 5.61
N ASP A 66 -0.79 -3.23 5.30
CA ASP A 66 0.64 -2.95 5.27
C ASP A 66 1.05 -2.79 3.79
N TYR A 67 1.68 -1.68 3.40
CA TYR A 67 2.00 -1.40 2.00
C TYR A 67 3.42 -0.89 1.77
N VAL A 68 3.92 -1.14 0.56
CA VAL A 68 5.19 -0.66 0.03
C VAL A 68 4.94 -0.12 -1.39
N ALA A 69 5.48 1.07 -1.68
CA ALA A 69 5.57 1.61 -3.03
C ALA A 69 7.03 1.90 -3.33
N ASP A 70 7.60 1.23 -4.32
CA ASP A 70 8.99 1.40 -4.75
C ASP A 70 9.14 1.08 -6.25
N LYS A 71 10.38 0.88 -6.71
CA LYS A 71 10.69 0.52 -8.11
C LYS A 71 9.95 -0.72 -8.63
N ASP A 72 9.52 -1.61 -7.74
CA ASP A 72 8.82 -2.84 -8.10
C ASP A 72 7.29 -2.64 -8.06
N GLY A 73 6.81 -1.39 -8.03
CA GLY A 73 5.39 -1.03 -8.02
C GLY A 73 4.81 -0.88 -6.61
N PHE A 74 3.47 -0.83 -6.55
CA PHE A 74 2.72 -0.79 -5.30
C PHE A 74 2.30 -2.21 -4.89
N ARG A 75 2.56 -2.58 -3.63
CA ARG A 75 2.28 -3.90 -3.09
C ARG A 75 1.71 -3.77 -1.70
N ALA A 76 0.66 -4.54 -1.39
CA ALA A 76 -0.02 -4.45 -0.11
C ALA A 76 -0.37 -5.82 0.47
N LYS A 77 -0.41 -5.90 1.80
CA LYS A 77 -0.91 -7.05 2.56
C LYS A 77 -2.08 -6.58 3.41
N ILE A 78 -3.25 -7.17 3.19
CA ILE A 78 -4.49 -6.83 3.87
C ILE A 78 -4.82 -7.95 4.85
N LYS A 79 -5.09 -7.60 6.11
CA LYS A 79 -5.69 -8.49 7.11
C LYS A 79 -7.07 -7.94 7.46
N THR A 80 -8.11 -8.75 7.32
CA THR A 80 -9.50 -8.29 7.50
C THR A 80 -10.44 -9.42 7.91
N ASN A 81 -11.53 -9.07 8.61
CA ASN A 81 -12.68 -9.96 8.85
C ASN A 81 -13.97 -9.44 8.19
N GLU A 82 -13.87 -8.50 7.25
CA GLU A 82 -15.02 -7.83 6.66
C GLU A 82 -15.96 -8.81 5.91
N PRO A 83 -17.28 -8.68 6.12
CA PRO A 83 -18.27 -9.39 5.33
C PRO A 83 -18.13 -9.04 3.84
N GLY A 84 -18.32 -10.02 2.96
CA GLY A 84 -18.21 -9.80 1.51
C GLY A 84 -16.78 -9.73 0.95
N THR A 85 -15.74 -9.61 1.78
CA THR A 85 -14.36 -9.67 1.28
C THR A 85 -14.01 -11.10 0.90
N ALA A 86 -13.62 -11.31 -0.36
CA ALA A 86 -13.06 -12.57 -0.82
C ALA A 86 -11.55 -12.61 -0.54
N ASN A 87 -11.01 -13.80 -0.32
CA ASN A 87 -9.56 -14.02 -0.27
C ASN A 87 -9.08 -14.18 -1.71
N GLN A 88 -9.01 -13.05 -2.41
CA GLN A 88 -8.46 -12.95 -3.76
C GLN A 88 -7.24 -12.05 -3.66
N ASP A 89 -6.23 -12.33 -4.47
CA ASP A 89 -4.97 -11.57 -4.50
C ASP A 89 -4.88 -10.73 -5.79
N PRO A 90 -5.74 -9.72 -6.01
CA PRO A 90 -5.67 -8.88 -7.19
C PRO A 90 -4.49 -7.91 -7.11
N ALA A 91 -3.93 -7.52 -8.27
CA ALA A 91 -3.02 -6.36 -8.40
C ALA A 91 -1.87 -6.29 -7.37
N ASP A 92 -1.19 -7.41 -7.14
CA ASP A 92 -0.09 -7.57 -6.15
C ASP A 92 -0.46 -7.19 -4.71
N VAL A 93 -1.73 -7.40 -4.38
CA VAL A 93 -2.28 -7.34 -3.03
C VAL A 93 -2.46 -8.76 -2.50
N LYS A 94 -2.04 -9.01 -1.26
CA LYS A 94 -2.29 -10.27 -0.55
C LYS A 94 -3.38 -10.10 0.49
N VAL A 95 -4.50 -10.80 0.35
CA VAL A 95 -5.66 -10.61 1.24
C VAL A 95 -5.82 -11.78 2.21
N HIS A 96 -5.48 -11.59 3.48
CA HIS A 96 -5.69 -12.56 4.53
C HIS A 96 -7.00 -12.29 5.26
N LYS A 97 -8.04 -13.05 4.91
CA LYS A 97 -9.32 -13.02 5.63
C LYS A 97 -9.30 -13.94 6.85
N ASN A 98 -9.55 -13.39 8.04
CA ASN A 98 -9.83 -14.22 9.21
C ASN A 98 -11.33 -14.45 9.37
N LYS A 99 -11.75 -15.73 9.44
CA LYS A 99 -13.15 -16.13 9.66
C LYS A 99 -13.51 -16.27 11.15
N LYS A 100 -12.53 -16.27 12.07
CA LYS A 100 -12.71 -16.65 13.49
C LYS A 100 -12.80 -15.48 14.48
N ASP A 101 -12.76 -14.24 14.03
CA ASP A 101 -12.85 -13.09 14.94
C ASP A 101 -14.32 -12.78 15.21
N ASN A 102 -14.69 -12.65 16.50
CA ASN A 102 -16.04 -12.57 17.07
C ASN A 102 -16.96 -11.52 16.41
N TYR A 103 -17.42 -11.77 15.19
CA TYR A 103 -18.50 -11.00 14.59
C TYR A 103 -19.72 -11.16 15.48
N LYS A 104 -20.07 -10.12 16.24
CA LYS A 104 -21.36 -10.03 16.91
C LYS A 104 -22.42 -9.91 15.82
N LYS A 105 -22.81 -11.05 15.26
CA LYS A 105 -23.90 -11.15 14.29
C LYS A 105 -25.12 -10.55 14.96
N CYS A 106 -25.61 -9.42 14.44
CA CYS A 106 -26.93 -8.94 14.80
C CYS A 106 -27.90 -10.07 14.46
N ARG A 107 -28.49 -10.67 15.49
CA ARG A 107 -29.63 -11.57 15.36
C ARG A 107 -30.82 -10.66 15.13
N ILE A 108 -31.32 -10.65 13.90
CA ILE A 108 -32.61 -10.04 13.55
C ILE A 108 -33.69 -10.99 14.07
#